data_AF-A0A7L2B1W1-F1
#
_entry.id   AF-A0A7L2B1W1-F1
#
_cell.length_a   1.000
_cell.length_b   1.000
_cell.length_c   1.000
_cell.angle_alpha   90.00
_cell.angle_beta   90.00
_cell.angle_gamma   90.00
#
_symmetry.space_group_name_H-M   'P 1'
#
loop_
_entity.id
_entity.type
_entity.pdbx_description
1 polymer ?
#
loop_
_entity_poly.entity_id
_entity_poly.type
_entity_poly.pdbx_seq_one_letter_code
_entity_poly.pdbx_strand_id
1 'polypeptide(L)'
;FTAEKSLIIHQRIHAGEQPFSCDQCPKAFKYKRHLVDHQRIHSGERPFACTQCPKAFRTKYSLMLHQRIHTGERPFACSQCPK
;
A
#
# COMPACT_ATOMS: atom_id res chain seq x y z
N PHE A 1 -17.45 -5.37 12.66
CA PHE A 1 -17.12 -6.13 11.43
C PHE A 1 -18.42 -6.57 10.79
N THR A 2 -18.64 -6.30 9.51
CA THR A 2 -19.88 -6.67 8.80
C THR A 2 -19.83 -8.08 8.19
N ALA A 3 -18.68 -8.75 8.21
CA ALA A 3 -18.49 -10.11 7.76
C ALA A 3 -17.52 -10.86 8.68
N GLU A 4 -17.77 -12.16 8.90
CA GLU A 4 -16.95 -13.03 9.77
C GLU A 4 -15.49 -13.09 9.31
N LYS A 5 -15.26 -13.26 8.00
CA LYS A 5 -13.91 -13.25 7.41
C LYS A 5 -13.12 -11.99 7.78
N SER A 6 -13.79 -10.84 7.83
CA SER A 6 -13.16 -9.56 8.19
C SER A 6 -12.78 -9.51 9.67
N LEU A 7 -13.57 -10.14 10.55
CA LEU A 7 -13.26 -10.26 11.97
C LEU A 7 -12.08 -11.20 12.21
N ILE A 8 -12.07 -12.39 11.60
CA ILE A 8 -10.97 -13.36 11.69
C ILE A 8 -9.66 -12.72 11.22
N ILE A 9 -9.72 -12.06 10.07
CA ILE A 9 -8.58 -11.31 9.56
C ILE A 9 -8.19 -10.24 10.57
N HIS A 10 -9.10 -9.43 11.11
CA HIS A 10 -8.76 -8.41 12.10
C HIS A 10 -8.01 -8.99 13.31
N GLN A 11 -8.48 -10.11 13.87
CA GLN A 11 -7.87 -10.75 15.04
C GLN A 11 -6.39 -11.09 14.85
N ARG A 12 -5.93 -11.38 13.63
CA ARG A 12 -4.50 -11.57 13.34
C ARG A 12 -3.61 -10.36 13.70
N ILE A 13 -4.17 -9.15 13.80
CA ILE A 13 -3.42 -7.98 14.30
C ILE A 13 -3.03 -8.18 15.76
N HIS A 14 -3.98 -8.64 16.58
CA HIS A 14 -3.76 -8.83 18.02
C HIS A 14 -2.83 -10.00 18.30
N ALA A 15 -2.95 -11.07 17.52
CA ALA A 15 -2.11 -12.26 17.65
C ALA A 15 -0.71 -12.10 17.01
N GLY A 16 -0.46 -11.02 16.26
CA GLY A 16 0.78 -10.86 15.50
C GLY A 16 0.94 -11.85 14.34
N GLU A 17 -0.12 -12.56 13.95
CA GLU A 17 -0.06 -13.58 12.91
C GLU A 17 0.18 -12.97 11.51
N GLN A 18 1.21 -13.47 10.84
CA GLN A 18 1.58 -13.09 9.49
C GLN A 18 1.73 -14.33 8.60
N PRO A 19 0.62 -14.94 8.16
CA PRO A 19 0.66 -16.25 7.48
C PRO A 19 1.26 -16.21 6.07
N PHE A 20 1.56 -15.04 5.52
CA PHE A 20 2.06 -14.89 4.15
C PHE A 20 3.52 -14.44 4.15
N SER A 21 4.44 -15.39 4.12
CA SER A 21 5.88 -15.14 4.09
C SER A 21 6.43 -14.88 2.69
N CYS A 22 7.43 -14.02 2.59
CA CYS A 22 8.24 -13.85 1.39
C CYS A 22 9.26 -14.98 1.28
N ASP A 23 9.46 -15.47 0.07
CA ASP A 23 10.44 -16.51 -0.28
C ASP A 23 11.85 -15.96 -0.46
N GLN A 24 11.97 -14.65 -0.73
CA GLN A 24 13.24 -13.99 -1.03
C GLN A 24 13.82 -13.20 0.16
N CYS A 25 13.05 -13.01 1.23
CA CYS A 25 13.55 -12.37 2.46
C CYS A 25 12.72 -12.77 3.69
N PRO A 26 13.19 -12.48 4.92
CA PRO A 26 12.50 -12.88 6.16
C PRO A 26 11.16 -12.17 6.44
N LYS A 27 10.64 -11.35 5.52
CA LYS A 27 9.42 -10.57 5.77
C LYS A 27 8.17 -11.42 5.60
N ALA A 28 7.21 -11.24 6.50
CA ALA A 28 5.88 -11.84 6.42
C ALA A 28 4.78 -10.79 6.49
N PHE A 29 3.59 -11.14 5.98
CA PHE A 29 2.46 -10.24 5.85
C PHE A 29 1.18 -10.88 6.35
N LYS A 30 0.32 -10.03 6.89
CA LYS A 30 -1.03 -10.40 7.34
C LYS A 30 -2.00 -10.72 6.20
N TYR A 31 -1.79 -10.07 5.04
CA TYR A 31 -2.67 -10.15 3.87
C TYR A 31 -1.88 -10.57 2.63
N LYS A 32 -2.44 -11.52 1.85
CA LYS A 32 -1.83 -12.00 0.61
C LYS A 32 -1.51 -10.87 -0.38
N ARG A 33 -2.42 -9.89 -0.53
CA ARG A 33 -2.19 -8.74 -1.43
C ARG A 33 -0.94 -7.94 -1.07
N HIS A 34 -0.61 -7.82 0.22
CA HIS A 34 0.58 -7.09 0.66
C HIS A 34 1.86 -7.88 0.37
N LEU A 35 1.82 -9.22 0.45
CA LEU A 35 2.93 -10.06 0.00
C LEU A 35 3.18 -9.89 -1.50
N VAL A 36 2.12 -9.92 -2.33
CA VAL A 36 2.25 -9.72 -3.78
C VAL A 36 2.82 -8.34 -4.11
N ASP A 37 2.31 -7.28 -3.49
CA ASP A 37 2.85 -5.92 -3.67
C ASP A 37 4.31 -5.82 -3.20
N HIS A 38 4.67 -6.54 -2.13
CA HIS A 38 6.03 -6.61 -1.61
C HIS A 38 6.98 -7.34 -2.58
N GLN A 39 6.55 -8.43 -3.21
CA GLN A 39 7.38 -9.18 -4.16
C GLN A 39 7.85 -8.32 -5.35
N ARG A 40 7.08 -7.28 -5.73
CA ARG A 40 7.50 -6.28 -6.73
C ARG A 40 8.74 -5.48 -6.33
N ILE A 41 9.12 -5.51 -5.05
CA ILE A 41 10.38 -4.92 -4.60
C ILE A 41 11.55 -5.70 -5.15
N HIS A 42 11.45 -7.02 -5.13
CA HIS A 42 12.49 -7.92 -5.60
C HIS A 42 12.55 -8.00 -7.13
N SER A 43 11.39 -8.10 -7.80
CA SER A 43 11.36 -8.15 -9.28
C SER A 43 11.65 -6.80 -9.95
N GLY A 44 11.54 -5.69 -9.21
CA GLY A 44 11.66 -4.34 -9.77
C GLY A 44 10.43 -3.90 -10.58
N GLU A 45 9.39 -4.73 -10.67
CA GLU A 45 8.18 -4.44 -11.44
C GLU A 45 7.47 -3.17 -10.94
N ARG A 46 7.08 -2.31 -11.88
CA ARG A 46 6.37 -1.05 -11.61
C ARG A 46 5.16 -0.93 -12.54
N PRO A 47 4.09 -1.71 -12.30
CA PRO A 47 2.97 -1.80 -13.23
C PRO A 47 2.11 -0.53 -13.30
N PHE A 48 2.26 0.39 -12.34
CA PHE A 48 1.45 1.59 -12.26
C PHE A 48 2.20 2.81 -12.79
N ALA A 49 2.06 3.09 -14.09
CA ALA A 49 2.67 4.25 -14.74
C ALA A 49 1.85 5.53 -14.49
N CYS A 50 2.53 6.66 -14.33
CA CYS A 50 1.92 7.98 -14.38
C CYS A 50 1.63 8.36 -15.83
N THR A 51 0.47 8.96 -16.07
CA THR A 51 0.08 9.46 -17.40
C THR A 51 0.65 10.84 -17.72
N GLN A 52 1.12 11.58 -16.71
CA GLN A 52 1.60 12.96 -16.85
C GLN A 52 3.13 13.07 -16.84
N CYS A 53 3.85 11.99 -16.48
CA CYS A 53 5.31 11.96 -16.52
C CYS A 53 5.82 10.50 -16.63
N PRO A 54 7.12 10.28 -16.93
CA PRO A 54 7.68 8.94 -17.13
C PRO A 54 7.78 8.06 -15.87
N LYS A 55 7.30 8.53 -14.70
CA LYS A 55 7.45 7.80 -13.43
C LYS A 55 6.46 6.64 -13.35
N ALA A 56 6.95 5.49 -12.89
CA ALA A 56 6.14 4.30 -12.60
C ALA A 56 6.35 3.81 -11.16
N PHE A 57 5.31 3.17 -10.62
CA PHE A 57 5.17 2.83 -9.22
C PHE A 57 4.82 1.35 -9.00
N ARG A 58 5.19 0.82 -7.82
CA ARG A 58 4.93 -0.57 -7.42
C ARG A 58 3.49 -0.81 -6.97
N THR A 59 2.81 0.21 -6.44
CA THR A 59 1.43 0.11 -5.94
C THR A 59 0.54 1.23 -6.46
N LYS A 60 -0.75 0.94 -6.66
CA LYS A 60 -1.75 1.93 -7.08
C LYS A 60 -1.84 3.11 -6.10
N TYR A 61 -1.73 2.84 -4.79
CA TYR A 61 -1.75 3.89 -3.77
C TYR A 61 -0.59 4.89 -3.95
N SER A 62 0.63 4.39 -4.22
CA SER A 62 1.77 5.27 -4.46
C SER A 62 1.63 6.12 -5.73
N LEU A 63 1.02 5.58 -6.80
CA LEU A 63 0.67 6.36 -7.98
C LEU A 63 -0.38 7.44 -7.66
N MET A 64 -1.44 7.10 -6.94
CA MET A 64 -2.48 8.07 -6.54
C MET A 64 -1.90 9.22 -5.73
N LEU A 65 -1.06 8.91 -4.73
CA LEU A 65 -0.38 9.95 -3.94
C LEU A 65 0.53 10.81 -4.82
N HIS A 66 1.27 10.18 -5.72
CA HIS A 66 2.12 10.90 -6.66
C HIS A 66 1.31 11.84 -7.56
N GLN A 67 0.14 11.44 -8.05
CA GLN A 67 -0.68 12.27 -8.94
C GLN A 67 -1.09 13.61 -8.30
N ARG A 68 -1.15 13.69 -6.97
CA ARG A 68 -1.44 14.94 -6.26
C ARG A 68 -0.41 16.04 -6.51
N ILE A 69 0.83 15.68 -6.87
CA ILE A 69 1.84 16.69 -7.23
C ILE A 69 1.49 17.41 -8.53
N HIS A 70 0.79 16.73 -9.43
CA HIS A 70 0.39 17.29 -10.73
C HIS A 70 -0.91 18.07 -10.62
N THR A 71 -1.84 17.62 -9.77
CA THR A 71 -3.12 18.32 -9.54
C THR A 71 -3.00 19.46 -8.54
N GLY A 72 -1.94 19.51 -7.73
CA GLY A 72 -1.80 20.45 -6.63
C GLY A 72 -2.76 20.21 -5.46
N GLU A 73 -3.46 19.07 -5.44
CA GLU A 73 -4.44 18.73 -4.39
C GLU A 73 -3.78 18.64 -3.01
N ARG A 74 -4.35 19.37 -2.03
CA ARG A 74 -3.94 19.34 -0.62
C ARG A 74 -5.14 18.92 0.25
N PRO A 75 -5.36 17.60 0.44
CA PRO A 75 -6.55 17.10 1.15
C PRO A 75 -6.57 17.40 2.64
N PHE A 76 -5.39 17.67 3.21
CA PHE A 76 -5.21 17.94 4.63
C PHE A 76 -4.87 19.42 4.78
N ALA A 77 -5.77 20.16 5.42
CA ALA A 77 -5.55 21.54 5.82
C ALA A 77 -5.35 21.58 7.34
N CYS A 78 -4.43 22.43 7.80
CA CYS A 78 -4.31 22.72 9.22
C CYS A 78 -5.48 23.60 9.66
N SER A 79 -6.17 23.22 10.74
CA SER A 79 -7.26 24.02 11.31
C SER A 79 -6.77 25.17 12.20
N GLN A 80 -5.49 25.16 12.59
CA GLN A 80 -4.89 26.12 13.53
C GLN A 80 -3.96 27.14 12.86
N CYS A 81 -3.54 26.89 11.62
CA CYS A 81 -2.79 27.87 10.87
C CYS A 81 -3.06 27.74 9.36
N PRO A 82 -2.93 28.84 8.61
CA PRO A 82 -2.97 28.80 7.15
C PRO A 82 -1.62 28.26 6.63
N LYS A 83 -1.37 26.95 6.80
CA LYS A 83 -0.40 26.17 6.01
C LYS A 83 -0.48 24.68 6.32
#